data_AF-A0A0D7NZZ2-F1
#
_entry.id   AF-A0A0D7NZZ2-F1
#
_cell.length_a   1.000
_cell.length_b   1.000
_cell.length_c   1.000
_cell.angle_alpha   90.00
_cell.angle_beta   90.00
_cell.angle_gamma   90.00
#
_symmetry.space_group_name_H-M   'P 1'
#
loop_
_entity.id
_entity.type
_entity.pdbx_description
1 polymer ?
#
loop_
_entity_poly.entity_id
_entity_poly.type
_entity_poly.pdbx_seq_one_letter_code
_entity_poly.pdbx_strand_id
1 'polypeptide(L)'
;MPACNECNGGTSKADLTAAMLSRWNYDSPEQERRDHSRLANQVRKQAPELIEEWTKLDQLDRKNAMEHLRSYGVMVPDDAALMTIGPQTIKQFNIFAHKATLCLHFEHFRKPLLNSGRVSAHWRTKEDFSKDGVPAELLEIMPKYGTLVQGKWNSSETFEYRYDLNQETGLFACLARLRTGLFISGFTASNADLVAGESDGYWIKPNELLKDPVHFSKKN
;
A
#
# COMPACT_ATOMS: atom_id res chain seq x y z
N MET A 1 7.44 6.73 13.49
CA MET A 1 6.61 7.96 13.53
C MET A 1 5.93 8.04 14.89
N PRO A 2 5.93 9.18 15.58
CA PRO A 2 5.06 9.38 16.72
C PRO A 2 3.61 9.32 16.21
N ALA A 3 2.95 8.19 16.43
CA ALA A 3 1.53 8.02 16.19
C ALA A 3 0.85 7.86 17.54
N CYS A 4 -0.27 8.54 17.76
CA CYS A 4 -1.04 8.34 18.97
C CYS A 4 -1.67 6.93 18.98
N ASN A 5 -2.15 6.50 20.15
CA ASN A 5 -2.82 5.21 20.29
C ASN A 5 -4.02 5.08 19.34
N GLU A 6 -4.73 6.17 19.06
CA GLU A 6 -5.86 6.15 18.11
C GLU A 6 -5.39 5.94 16.67
N CYS A 7 -4.34 6.62 16.22
CA CYS A 7 -3.78 6.44 14.89
C CYS A 7 -3.26 5.01 14.68
N ASN A 8 -2.53 4.46 15.66
CA ASN A 8 -2.01 3.09 15.59
C ASN A 8 -3.11 2.03 15.76
N GLY A 9 -4.01 2.22 16.73
CA GLY A 9 -5.10 1.28 17.00
C GLY A 9 -6.12 1.22 15.87
N GLY A 10 -6.52 2.39 15.35
CA GLY A 10 -7.55 2.52 14.31
C GLY A 10 -7.13 2.02 12.92
N THR A 11 -5.83 1.82 12.68
CA THR A 11 -5.30 1.34 11.40
C THR A 11 -4.59 -0.02 11.49
N SER A 12 -4.64 -0.67 12.65
CA SER A 12 -4.00 -1.97 12.90
C SER A 12 -4.41 -3.06 11.90
N LYS A 13 -5.70 -3.09 11.52
CA LYS A 13 -6.21 -4.01 10.48
C LYS A 13 -5.60 -3.74 9.11
N ALA A 14 -5.44 -2.47 8.74
CA ALA A 14 -4.84 -2.05 7.49
C ALA A 14 -3.35 -2.43 7.44
N ASP A 15 -2.62 -2.19 8.53
CA ASP A 15 -1.21 -2.58 8.67
C ASP A 15 -1.04 -4.10 8.56
N LEU A 16 -1.90 -4.87 9.25
CA LEU A 16 -1.86 -6.34 9.20
C LEU A 16 -2.16 -6.87 7.78
N THR A 17 -3.13 -6.27 7.10
CA THR A 17 -3.48 -6.61 5.71
C THR A 17 -2.31 -6.35 4.77
N ALA A 18 -1.70 -5.16 4.84
CA ALA A 18 -0.51 -4.83 4.06
C ALA A 18 0.68 -5.73 4.40
N ALA A 19 0.89 -6.05 5.67
CA ALA A 19 1.98 -6.94 6.10
C ALA A 19 1.81 -8.36 5.54
N MET A 20 0.60 -8.90 5.54
CA MET A 20 0.28 -10.20 4.96
C MET A 20 0.50 -10.21 3.45
N LEU A 21 -0.08 -9.25 2.74
CA LEU A 21 -0.14 -9.25 1.28
C LEU A 21 1.16 -8.82 0.61
N SER A 22 1.93 -7.92 1.23
CA SER A 22 3.28 -7.57 0.73
C SER A 22 4.25 -8.76 0.72
N ARG A 23 3.96 -9.80 1.51
CA ARG A 23 4.74 -11.05 1.62
C ARG A 23 4.18 -12.18 0.75
N TRP A 24 3.12 -11.94 -0.02
CA TRP A 24 2.53 -12.98 -0.84
C TRP A 24 3.46 -13.32 -2.01
N ASN A 25 4.02 -14.52 -2.00
CA ASN A 25 4.85 -15.04 -3.06
C ASN A 25 4.66 -16.55 -3.22
N TYR A 26 4.71 -17.04 -4.45
CA TYR A 26 4.58 -18.47 -4.74
C TYR A 26 5.83 -19.25 -4.37
N ASP A 27 6.99 -18.60 -4.43
CA ASP A 27 8.29 -19.19 -4.12
C ASP A 27 8.95 -18.47 -2.92
N SER A 28 8.33 -18.62 -1.75
CA SER A 28 8.87 -18.05 -0.51
C SER A 28 9.75 -19.04 0.24
N PRO A 29 10.93 -18.61 0.74
CA PRO A 29 11.76 -19.40 1.64
C PRO A 29 10.99 -19.88 2.88
N GLU A 30 11.46 -20.95 3.53
CA GLU A 30 10.77 -21.55 4.68
C GLU A 30 10.50 -20.54 5.81
N GLN A 31 11.47 -19.67 6.12
CA GLN A 31 11.31 -18.65 7.15
C GLN A 31 10.16 -17.69 6.82
N GLU A 32 10.07 -17.23 5.57
CA GLU A 32 8.97 -16.37 5.12
C GLU A 32 7.62 -17.08 5.18
N ARG A 33 7.57 -18.38 4.82
CA ARG A 33 6.34 -19.18 4.94
C ARG A 33 5.86 -19.31 6.38
N ARG A 34 6.79 -19.45 7.35
CA ARG A 34 6.45 -19.47 8.78
C ARG A 34 5.91 -18.12 9.25
N ASP A 35 6.55 -17.03 8.84
CA ASP A 35 6.11 -15.68 9.21
C ASP A 35 4.76 -15.32 8.55
N HIS A 36 4.56 -15.68 7.28
CA HIS A 36 3.29 -15.57 6.59
C HIS A 36 2.19 -16.37 7.30
N SER A 37 2.50 -17.59 7.76
CA SER A 37 1.54 -18.42 8.52
C SER A 37 1.13 -17.78 9.85
N ARG A 38 2.06 -17.09 10.55
CA ARG A 38 1.75 -16.32 11.77
C ARG A 38 0.82 -15.15 11.46
N LEU A 39 1.11 -14.40 10.40
CA LEU A 39 0.28 -13.29 9.95
C LEU A 39 -1.11 -13.78 9.53
N ALA A 40 -1.21 -14.87 8.78
CA ALA A 40 -2.48 -15.49 8.39
C ALA A 40 -3.34 -15.85 9.61
N ASN A 41 -2.73 -16.45 10.63
CA ASN A 41 -3.42 -16.78 11.88
C ASN A 41 -3.88 -15.52 12.63
N GLN A 42 -3.10 -14.44 12.57
CA GLN A 42 -3.50 -13.17 13.15
C GLN A 42 -4.67 -12.52 12.38
N VAL A 43 -4.62 -12.52 11.04
CA VAL A 43 -5.72 -12.03 10.19
C VAL A 43 -6.99 -12.80 10.49
N ARG A 44 -6.93 -14.14 10.55
CA ARG A 44 -8.09 -14.98 10.87
C ARG A 44 -8.74 -14.63 12.22
N LYS A 45 -7.96 -14.13 13.19
CA LYS A 45 -8.46 -13.70 14.50
C LYS A 45 -8.99 -12.26 14.49
N GLN A 46 -8.33 -11.34 13.80
CA GLN A 46 -8.58 -9.89 13.91
C GLN A 46 -9.44 -9.32 12.78
N ALA A 47 -9.52 -10.02 11.65
CA ALA A 47 -10.23 -9.61 10.45
C ALA A 47 -10.73 -10.84 9.66
N PRO A 48 -11.60 -11.69 10.24
CA PRO A 48 -12.12 -12.88 9.58
C PRO A 48 -12.81 -12.57 8.25
N GLU A 49 -13.42 -11.38 8.11
CA GLU A 49 -14.04 -10.93 6.87
C GLU A 49 -13.07 -10.84 5.68
N LEU A 50 -11.78 -10.59 5.94
CA LEU A 50 -10.75 -10.62 4.90
C LEU A 50 -10.46 -12.05 4.45
N ILE A 51 -10.46 -13.02 5.38
CA ILE A 51 -10.26 -14.43 5.03
C ILE A 51 -11.43 -14.94 4.19
N GLU A 52 -12.65 -14.60 4.56
CA GLU A 52 -13.86 -14.94 3.78
C GLU A 52 -13.77 -14.36 2.37
N GLU A 53 -13.35 -13.09 2.23
CA GLU A 53 -13.11 -12.47 0.92
C GLU A 53 -12.04 -13.22 0.13
N TRP A 54 -10.85 -13.42 0.71
CA TRP A 54 -9.70 -14.02 0.03
C TRP A 54 -9.96 -15.44 -0.46
N THR A 55 -10.80 -16.21 0.24
CA THR A 55 -11.08 -17.62 -0.03
C THR A 55 -12.36 -17.85 -0.85
N LYS A 56 -13.01 -16.80 -1.33
CA LYS A 56 -14.32 -16.88 -2.00
C LYS A 56 -14.29 -17.49 -3.42
N LEU A 57 -13.11 -17.65 -4.03
CA LEU A 57 -13.01 -18.18 -5.41
C LEU A 57 -13.48 -19.64 -5.47
N ASP A 58 -14.40 -19.92 -6.38
CA ASP A 58 -14.67 -21.30 -6.78
C ASP A 58 -13.55 -21.83 -7.70
N GLN A 59 -13.65 -23.11 -8.08
CA GLN A 59 -12.62 -23.74 -8.91
C GLN A 59 -12.53 -23.15 -10.32
N LEU A 60 -13.65 -22.71 -10.89
CA LEU A 60 -13.70 -22.15 -12.24
C LEU A 60 -13.12 -20.73 -12.25
N ASP A 61 -13.54 -19.90 -11.30
CA ASP A 61 -13.02 -18.55 -11.11
C ASP A 61 -11.53 -18.57 -10.83
N ARG A 62 -11.06 -19.53 -10.01
CA ARG A 62 -9.62 -19.72 -9.76
C ARG A 62 -8.87 -20.01 -11.05
N LYS A 63 -9.36 -20.94 -11.88
CA LYS A 63 -8.72 -21.27 -13.17
C LYS A 63 -8.66 -20.04 -14.09
N ASN A 64 -9.78 -19.34 -14.23
CA ASN A 64 -9.87 -18.14 -15.06
C ASN A 64 -8.89 -17.04 -14.57
N ALA A 65 -8.79 -16.84 -13.26
CA ALA A 65 -7.87 -15.87 -12.66
C ALA A 65 -6.39 -16.26 -12.90
N MET A 66 -6.04 -17.56 -12.81
CA MET A 66 -4.69 -18.05 -13.12
C MET A 66 -4.34 -17.82 -14.60
N GLU A 67 -5.25 -18.15 -15.51
CA GLU A 67 -5.07 -17.92 -16.95
C GLU A 67 -4.93 -16.43 -17.27
N HIS A 68 -5.75 -15.59 -16.63
CA HIS A 68 -5.63 -14.14 -16.73
C HIS A 68 -4.23 -13.67 -16.29
N LEU A 69 -3.78 -14.00 -15.08
CA LEU A 69 -2.46 -13.61 -14.59
C LEU A 69 -1.32 -14.07 -15.52
N ARG A 70 -1.39 -15.31 -16.02
CA ARG A 70 -0.42 -15.86 -16.98
C ARG A 70 -0.42 -15.07 -18.29
N SER A 71 -1.58 -14.61 -18.77
CA SER A 71 -1.68 -13.76 -19.97
C SER A 71 -1.00 -12.39 -19.82
N TYR A 72 -0.78 -11.94 -18.58
CA TYR A 72 -0.02 -10.73 -18.25
C TYR A 72 1.45 -11.02 -17.91
N GLY A 73 1.93 -12.26 -18.14
CA GLY A 73 3.32 -12.63 -17.88
C GLY A 73 3.62 -13.00 -16.43
N VAL A 74 2.62 -13.12 -15.56
CA VAL A 74 2.81 -13.60 -14.19
C VAL A 74 2.94 -15.12 -14.21
N MET A 75 4.08 -15.63 -13.74
CA MET A 75 4.33 -17.05 -13.58
C MET A 75 3.56 -17.58 -12.34
N VAL A 76 2.37 -18.14 -12.58
CA VAL A 76 1.53 -18.74 -11.54
C VAL A 76 1.62 -20.27 -11.60
N PRO A 77 2.16 -20.97 -10.59
CA PRO A 77 2.14 -22.44 -10.50
C PRO A 77 0.72 -23.03 -10.54
N ASP A 78 0.56 -24.26 -11.04
CA ASP A 78 -0.77 -24.92 -11.13
C ASP A 78 -1.42 -25.18 -9.76
N ASP A 79 -0.60 -25.35 -8.72
CA ASP A 79 -1.03 -25.56 -7.33
C ASP A 79 -1.10 -24.26 -6.52
N ALA A 80 -0.78 -23.12 -7.12
CA ALA A 80 -0.68 -21.83 -6.44
C ALA A 80 -2.00 -21.41 -5.80
N ALA A 81 -1.94 -21.02 -4.52
CA ALA A 81 -3.07 -20.38 -3.86
C ALA A 81 -3.30 -18.99 -4.47
N LEU A 82 -4.53 -18.73 -4.89
CA LEU A 82 -4.99 -17.39 -5.28
C LEU A 82 -5.81 -16.78 -4.16
N MET A 83 -5.82 -15.45 -4.11
CA MET A 83 -6.77 -14.69 -3.31
C MET A 83 -7.58 -13.77 -4.20
N THR A 84 -8.80 -13.45 -3.76
CA THR A 84 -9.49 -12.28 -4.29
C THR A 84 -9.04 -11.02 -3.55
N ILE A 85 -8.97 -9.91 -4.27
CA ILE A 85 -8.88 -8.58 -3.68
C ILE A 85 -10.25 -7.94 -3.88
N GLY A 86 -11.09 -8.02 -2.85
CA GLY A 86 -12.44 -7.44 -2.85
C GLY A 86 -12.54 -6.14 -2.06
N PRO A 87 -13.77 -5.63 -1.85
CA PRO A 87 -14.01 -4.35 -1.20
C PRO A 87 -13.37 -4.20 0.19
N GLN A 88 -13.28 -5.27 0.98
CA GLN A 88 -12.69 -5.20 2.32
C GLN A 88 -11.18 -4.99 2.23
N THR A 89 -10.49 -5.77 1.38
CA THR A 89 -9.05 -5.62 1.16
C THR A 89 -8.73 -4.26 0.53
N ILE A 90 -9.50 -3.83 -0.47
CA ILE A 90 -9.34 -2.53 -1.13
C ILE A 90 -9.41 -1.39 -0.09
N LYS A 91 -10.40 -1.43 0.81
CA LYS A 91 -10.53 -0.45 1.89
C LYS A 91 -9.32 -0.45 2.81
N GLN A 92 -8.85 -1.63 3.25
CA GLN A 92 -7.67 -1.73 4.11
C GLN A 92 -6.41 -1.19 3.42
N PHE A 93 -6.22 -1.47 2.14
CA PHE A 93 -5.08 -0.95 1.38
C PHE A 93 -5.16 0.55 1.14
N ASN A 94 -6.34 1.11 0.89
CA ASN A 94 -6.49 2.56 0.76
C ASN A 94 -6.14 3.27 2.09
N ILE A 95 -6.60 2.74 3.24
CA ILE A 95 -6.21 3.26 4.56
C ILE A 95 -4.69 3.16 4.75
N PHE A 96 -4.11 2.00 4.45
CA PHE A 96 -2.68 1.77 4.60
C PHE A 96 -1.83 2.70 3.72
N ALA A 97 -2.21 2.86 2.45
CA ALA A 97 -1.53 3.71 1.48
C ALA A 97 -1.47 5.16 1.96
N HIS A 98 -2.61 5.72 2.38
CA HIS A 98 -2.66 7.08 2.90
C HIS A 98 -1.85 7.23 4.19
N LYS A 99 -1.92 6.25 5.10
CA LYS A 99 -1.11 6.24 6.32
C LYS A 99 0.38 6.22 6.01
N ALA A 100 0.83 5.37 5.09
CA ALA A 100 2.23 5.25 4.69
C ALA A 100 2.72 6.57 4.07
N THR A 101 1.93 7.19 3.19
CA THR A 101 2.24 8.50 2.59
C THR A 101 2.38 9.59 3.66
N LEU A 102 1.46 9.65 4.64
CA LEU A 102 1.55 10.60 5.76
C LEU A 102 2.79 10.35 6.65
N CYS A 103 3.16 9.08 6.85
CA CYS A 103 4.38 8.72 7.57
C CYS A 103 5.63 9.21 6.85
N LEU A 104 5.71 9.03 5.53
CA LEU A 104 6.84 9.48 4.72
C LEU A 104 6.90 11.01 4.61
N HIS A 105 5.75 11.69 4.51
CA HIS A 105 5.70 13.15 4.63
C HIS A 105 6.33 13.60 5.95
N PHE A 106 5.93 13.00 7.07
CA PHE A 106 6.51 13.33 8.38
C PHE A 106 8.02 13.05 8.43
N GLU A 107 8.48 11.96 7.82
CA GLU A 107 9.91 11.63 7.76
C GLU A 107 10.73 12.75 7.11
N HIS A 108 10.22 13.36 6.04
CA HIS A 108 10.94 14.41 5.30
C HIS A 108 10.74 15.83 5.86
N PHE A 109 9.54 16.18 6.31
CA PHE A 109 9.27 17.51 6.86
C PHE A 109 9.48 17.63 8.37
N ARG A 110 9.61 16.49 9.08
CA ARG A 110 9.67 16.41 10.56
C ARG A 110 8.48 17.07 11.25
N LYS A 111 7.36 17.22 10.54
CA LYS A 111 6.11 17.81 11.01
C LYS A 111 4.94 17.01 10.46
N PRO A 112 3.86 16.81 11.23
CA PRO A 112 2.67 16.16 10.71
C PRO A 112 1.97 17.07 9.69
N LEU A 113 1.36 16.46 8.67
CA LEU A 113 0.49 17.19 7.75
C LEU A 113 -0.71 17.74 8.51
N LEU A 114 -0.93 19.05 8.45
CA LEU A 114 -2.06 19.72 9.10
C LEU A 114 -3.37 19.47 8.34
N ASN A 115 -4.51 19.67 8.99
CA ASN A 115 -5.84 19.53 8.37
C ASN A 115 -6.16 20.60 7.31
N SER A 116 -5.33 21.64 7.17
CA SER A 116 -5.35 22.56 6.03
C SER A 116 -4.85 21.90 4.75
N GLY A 117 -3.98 20.90 4.87
CA GLY A 117 -3.41 20.16 3.76
C GLY A 117 -4.29 19.04 3.23
N ARG A 118 -3.78 18.34 2.22
CA ARG A 118 -4.42 17.18 1.58
C ARG A 118 -3.41 16.07 1.34
N VAL A 119 -3.88 14.83 1.39
CA VAL A 119 -3.13 13.64 1.01
C VAL A 119 -3.95 12.85 -0.01
N SER A 120 -3.28 12.32 -1.02
CA SER A 120 -3.82 11.33 -1.95
C SER A 120 -2.84 10.18 -2.05
N ALA A 121 -3.34 8.96 -2.03
CA ALA A 121 -2.49 7.78 -2.15
C ALA A 121 -3.19 6.66 -2.91
N HIS A 122 -2.40 5.98 -3.73
CA HIS A 122 -2.81 4.86 -4.56
C HIS A 122 -1.91 3.67 -4.23
N TRP A 123 -2.43 2.48 -4.43
CA TRP A 123 -1.66 1.25 -4.26
C TRP A 123 -1.79 0.37 -5.49
N ARG A 124 -0.75 -0.40 -5.76
CA ARG A 124 -0.66 -1.37 -6.85
C ARG A 124 0.03 -2.63 -6.32
N THR A 125 -0.41 -3.80 -6.74
CA THR A 125 0.34 -5.04 -6.44
C THR A 125 1.49 -5.21 -7.43
N LYS A 126 2.37 -6.17 -7.16
CA LYS A 126 3.41 -6.55 -8.14
C LYS A 126 2.82 -7.05 -9.46
N GLU A 127 1.68 -7.72 -9.41
CA GLU A 127 0.96 -8.21 -10.59
C GLU A 127 0.46 -7.05 -11.46
N ASP A 128 0.03 -5.93 -10.85
CA ASP A 128 -0.38 -4.73 -11.59
C ASP A 128 0.77 -4.13 -12.44
N PHE A 129 2.02 -4.34 -12.02
CA PHE A 129 3.22 -3.88 -12.74
C PHE A 129 3.96 -4.99 -13.50
N SER A 130 3.41 -6.21 -13.53
CA SER A 130 4.11 -7.36 -14.14
C SER A 130 4.32 -7.20 -15.65
N LYS A 131 3.38 -6.56 -16.34
CA LYS A 131 3.41 -6.38 -17.79
C LYS A 131 4.22 -5.16 -18.23
N ASP A 132 3.87 -4.00 -17.70
CA ASP A 132 4.38 -2.71 -18.19
C ASP A 132 5.41 -2.08 -17.24
N GLY A 133 5.69 -2.72 -16.10
CA GLY A 133 6.56 -2.18 -15.06
C GLY A 133 5.95 -0.98 -14.34
N VAL A 134 6.77 -0.31 -13.55
CA VAL A 134 6.41 0.99 -12.95
C VAL A 134 6.54 2.07 -14.04
N PRO A 135 5.53 2.92 -14.25
CA PRO A 135 5.61 4.04 -15.20
C PRO A 135 6.86 4.90 -14.99
N ALA A 136 7.59 5.18 -16.07
CA ALA A 136 8.85 5.92 -16.02
C ALA A 136 8.64 7.34 -15.51
N GLU A 137 7.51 7.96 -15.84
CA GLU A 137 7.12 9.30 -15.43
C GLU A 137 7.06 9.40 -13.89
N LEU A 138 6.57 8.36 -13.20
CA LEU A 138 6.59 8.32 -11.74
C LEU A 138 8.02 8.28 -11.19
N LEU A 139 8.92 7.55 -11.84
CA LEU A 139 10.32 7.47 -11.42
C LEU A 139 11.07 8.78 -11.67
N GLU A 140 10.74 9.49 -12.75
CA GLU A 140 11.33 10.77 -13.12
C GLU A 140 10.96 11.90 -12.15
N ILE A 141 9.69 11.99 -11.75
CA ILE A 141 9.24 13.01 -10.78
C ILE A 141 9.66 12.70 -9.33
N MET A 142 10.18 11.51 -9.05
CA MET A 142 10.64 11.07 -7.72
C MET A 142 12.08 10.54 -7.79
N PRO A 143 13.07 11.39 -8.07
CA PRO A 143 14.43 10.93 -8.34
C PRO A 143 15.20 10.53 -7.07
N LYS A 144 14.81 11.02 -5.88
CA LYS A 144 15.53 10.75 -4.63
C LYS A 144 15.14 9.38 -4.10
N TYR A 145 16.08 8.69 -3.44
CA TYR A 145 15.89 7.36 -2.86
C TYR A 145 15.95 7.40 -1.33
N GLY A 146 15.10 6.62 -0.69
CA GLY A 146 15.08 6.41 0.75
C GLY A 146 14.77 4.95 1.11
N THR A 147 15.17 4.57 2.31
CA THR A 147 14.84 3.28 2.92
C THR A 147 14.77 3.45 4.44
N LEU A 148 14.26 2.44 5.16
CA LEU A 148 14.26 2.44 6.61
C LEU A 148 15.64 1.99 7.12
N VAL A 149 16.26 2.88 7.89
CA VAL A 149 17.52 2.62 8.60
C VAL A 149 17.25 2.68 10.10
N GLN A 150 17.44 1.56 10.79
CA GLN A 150 17.31 1.49 12.24
C GLN A 150 18.68 1.13 12.85
N GLY A 151 19.44 2.16 13.24
CA GLY A 151 20.80 2.00 13.73
C GLY A 151 21.73 1.47 12.63
N LYS A 152 22.30 0.28 12.82
CA LYS A 152 23.12 -0.42 11.80
C LYS A 152 22.32 -1.34 10.89
N TRP A 153 21.03 -1.55 11.17
CA TRP A 153 20.17 -2.42 10.38
C TRP A 153 19.58 -1.63 9.21
N ASN A 154 19.87 -2.09 7.99
CA ASN A 154 19.20 -1.63 6.78
C ASN A 154 18.10 -2.64 6.43
N SER A 155 16.89 -2.15 6.18
CA SER A 155 15.76 -2.99 5.80
C SER A 155 15.34 -2.80 4.34
N SER A 156 16.27 -2.44 3.45
CA SER A 156 16.03 -2.20 2.03
C SER A 156 15.33 -3.36 1.32
N GLU A 157 15.58 -4.60 1.74
CA GLU A 157 14.87 -5.79 1.22
C GLU A 157 13.38 -5.81 1.59
N THR A 158 12.98 -5.07 2.62
CA THR A 158 11.60 -5.06 3.14
C THR A 158 10.86 -3.77 2.86
N PHE A 159 11.56 -2.65 2.72
CA PHE A 159 10.97 -1.34 2.47
C PHE A 159 11.98 -0.42 1.79
N GLU A 160 11.59 0.09 0.64
CA GLU A 160 12.32 1.12 -0.08
C GLU A 160 11.33 2.10 -0.69
N TYR A 161 11.78 3.32 -0.97
CA TYR A 161 10.93 4.29 -1.62
C TYR A 161 11.73 5.32 -2.41
N ARG A 162 11.08 5.83 -3.44
CA ARG A 162 11.49 7.03 -4.16
C ARG A 162 10.67 8.21 -3.70
N TYR A 163 11.23 9.41 -3.75
CA TYR A 163 10.50 10.61 -3.36
C TYR A 163 11.02 11.87 -4.06
N ASP A 164 10.20 12.92 -3.99
CA ASP A 164 10.65 14.29 -4.10
C ASP A 164 9.82 15.21 -3.20
N LEU A 165 10.34 16.40 -2.91
CA LEU A 165 9.61 17.42 -2.16
C LEU A 165 10.04 18.83 -2.54
N ASN A 166 9.09 19.75 -2.37
CA ASN A 166 9.35 21.18 -2.36
C ASN A 166 9.12 21.70 -0.94
N GLN A 167 10.19 22.18 -0.29
CA GLN A 167 10.12 22.68 1.08
C GLN A 167 9.37 24.01 1.21
N GLU A 168 9.36 24.84 0.16
CA GLU A 168 8.72 26.15 0.16
C GLU A 168 7.19 26.02 0.06
N THR A 169 6.71 25.18 -0.85
CA THR A 169 5.28 24.94 -1.06
C THR A 169 4.71 23.87 -0.13
N GLY A 170 5.56 23.03 0.45
CA GLY A 170 5.15 21.90 1.29
C GLY A 170 4.47 20.79 0.48
N LEU A 171 4.87 20.63 -0.79
CA LEU A 171 4.51 19.50 -1.65
C LEU A 171 5.46 18.33 -1.43
N PHE A 172 4.93 17.12 -1.44
CA PHE A 172 5.72 15.90 -1.37
C PHE A 172 5.07 14.77 -2.17
N ALA A 173 5.91 14.01 -2.84
CA ALA A 173 5.53 12.83 -3.61
C ALA A 173 6.41 11.65 -3.20
N CYS A 174 5.85 10.45 -3.16
CA CYS A 174 6.60 9.22 -2.96
C CYS A 174 6.06 8.03 -3.76
N LEU A 175 6.96 7.14 -4.12
CA LEU A 175 6.67 5.80 -4.61
C LEU A 175 7.37 4.80 -3.69
N ALA A 176 6.62 4.23 -2.75
CA ALA A 176 7.12 3.25 -1.81
C ALA A 176 6.85 1.83 -2.30
N ARG A 177 7.76 0.93 -2.00
CA ARG A 177 7.67 -0.51 -2.24
C ARG A 177 7.83 -1.23 -0.92
N LEU A 178 6.84 -2.06 -0.59
CA LEU A 178 6.83 -2.93 0.57
C LEU A 178 7.13 -4.36 0.12
N ARG A 179 8.30 -4.84 0.52
CA ARG A 179 8.84 -6.14 0.12
C ARG A 179 8.73 -6.30 -1.41
N THR A 180 8.18 -7.42 -1.87
CA THR A 180 7.98 -7.71 -3.28
C THR A 180 6.54 -7.53 -3.73
N GLY A 181 5.57 -7.36 -2.82
CA GLY A 181 4.15 -7.52 -3.14
C GLY A 181 3.34 -6.25 -3.35
N LEU A 182 3.73 -5.13 -2.73
CA LEU A 182 2.88 -3.94 -2.68
C LEU A 182 3.66 -2.65 -2.97
N PHE A 183 3.11 -1.82 -3.85
CA PHE A 183 3.59 -0.50 -4.20
C PHE A 183 2.57 0.55 -3.79
N ILE A 184 3.05 1.71 -3.35
CA ILE A 184 2.24 2.85 -2.94
C ILE A 184 2.78 4.09 -3.63
N SER A 185 1.97 4.76 -4.44
CA SER A 185 2.23 6.12 -4.87
C SER A 185 1.44 7.08 -3.99
N GLY A 186 2.08 8.15 -3.54
CA GLY A 186 1.52 9.05 -2.55
C GLY A 186 1.91 10.48 -2.81
N PHE A 187 0.94 11.39 -2.61
CA PHE A 187 1.14 12.82 -2.74
C PHE A 187 0.57 13.52 -1.53
N THR A 188 1.23 14.58 -1.08
CA THR A 188 0.74 15.48 -0.04
C THR A 188 0.94 16.92 -0.43
N ALA A 189 0.00 17.77 -0.05
CA ALA A 189 0.09 19.21 -0.17
C ALA A 189 -0.23 19.86 1.17
N SER A 190 0.65 20.72 1.66
CA SER A 190 0.47 21.41 2.96
C SER A 190 -0.67 22.42 2.96
N ASN A 191 -1.07 22.90 1.78
CA ASN A 191 -2.26 23.70 1.53
C ASN A 191 -3.12 23.04 0.43
N ALA A 192 -4.43 22.95 0.66
CA ALA A 192 -5.40 22.45 -0.31
C ALA A 192 -5.46 23.26 -1.61
N ASP A 193 -5.16 24.56 -1.58
CA ASP A 193 -5.18 25.42 -2.78
C ASP A 193 -4.20 24.95 -3.86
N LEU A 194 -3.12 24.28 -3.45
CA LEU A 194 -2.12 23.72 -4.37
C LEU A 194 -2.66 22.59 -5.25
N VAL A 195 -3.79 22.00 -4.87
CA VAL A 195 -4.41 20.84 -5.54
C VAL A 195 -5.87 21.09 -5.88
N ALA A 196 -6.36 22.33 -5.74
CA ALA A 196 -7.77 22.68 -5.90
C ALA A 196 -8.31 22.49 -7.33
N GLY A 197 -7.43 22.35 -8.33
CA GLY A 197 -7.77 22.07 -9.73
C GLY A 197 -7.58 20.61 -10.16
N GLU A 198 -7.08 19.75 -9.28
CA GLU A 198 -6.85 18.34 -9.58
C GLU A 198 -8.18 17.57 -9.47
N SER A 199 -8.86 17.34 -10.59
CA SER A 199 -10.15 16.65 -10.65
C SER A 199 -10.05 15.15 -10.40
N ASP A 200 -8.88 14.57 -10.66
CA ASP A 200 -8.72 13.13 -10.77
C ASP A 200 -8.13 12.51 -9.49
N GLY A 201 -7.57 13.34 -8.61
CA GLY A 201 -7.00 12.91 -7.33
C GLY A 201 -8.06 12.76 -6.25
N TYR A 202 -8.15 11.57 -5.66
CA TYR A 202 -8.90 11.39 -4.42
C TYR A 202 -8.11 11.99 -3.26
N TRP A 203 -8.31 13.29 -3.02
CA TRP A 203 -7.64 14.05 -1.96
C TRP A 203 -8.48 14.07 -0.68
N ILE A 204 -7.90 13.66 0.45
CA ILE A 204 -8.54 13.74 1.77
C ILE A 204 -7.73 14.59 2.74
N LYS A 205 -8.38 15.07 3.79
CA LYS A 205 -7.69 15.62 4.97
C LYS A 205 -7.09 14.49 5.81
N PRO A 206 -5.99 14.74 6.54
CA PRO A 206 -5.43 13.76 7.48
C PRO A 206 -6.46 13.19 8.48
N ASN A 207 -7.36 14.03 9.01
CA ASN A 207 -8.39 13.60 9.95
C ASN A 207 -9.59 12.87 9.32
N GLU A 208 -9.61 12.67 8.00
CA GLU A 208 -10.65 11.94 7.28
C GLU A 208 -10.27 10.47 7.00
N LEU A 209 -9.03 10.08 7.29
CA LEU A 209 -8.49 8.74 7.02
C LEU A 209 -9.38 7.59 7.55
N LEU A 210 -10.00 7.77 8.72
CA LEU A 210 -10.84 6.75 9.36
C LEU A 210 -12.35 6.99 9.15
N LYS A 211 -12.74 7.99 8.36
CA LYS A 211 -14.15 8.36 8.11
C LYS A 211 -14.77 7.64 6.91
N ASP A 212 -14.12 6.60 6.42
CA ASP A 212 -14.54 5.78 5.28
C ASP A 212 -14.91 6.61 4.03
N PRO A 213 -13.95 7.37 3.45
CA PRO A 213 -14.19 8.11 2.22
C PRO A 213 -14.74 7.21 1.11
N VAL A 214 -15.68 7.70 0.31
CA VAL A 214 -16.38 6.90 -0.74
C VAL A 214 -15.40 6.17 -1.67
N HIS A 215 -14.28 6.79 -2.02
CA HIS A 215 -13.29 6.20 -2.92
C HIS A 215 -12.50 5.05 -2.29
N PHE A 216 -12.51 4.88 -0.96
CA PHE A 216 -11.86 3.74 -0.31
C PHE A 216 -12.50 2.40 -0.67
N SER A 217 -13.71 2.42 -1.26
CA SER A 217 -14.40 1.23 -1.78
C SER A 217 -13.96 0.81 -3.19
N LYS A 218 -13.11 1.61 -3.86
CA LYS A 218 -12.67 1.36 -5.23
C LYS A 218 -11.16 1.13 -5.28
N LYS A 219 -10.73 0.23 -6.16
CA LYS A 219 -9.32 0.12 -6.54
C LYS A 219 -9.01 1.30 -7.45
N ASN A 220 -8.07 2.14 -7.02
CA ASN A 220 -7.61 3.29 -7.81
C ASN A 220 -6.67 2.86 -8.95
#